data_AF-A0A5B8LG83-F1
#
_entry.id   AF-A0A5B8LG83-F1
#
_cell.length_a   1.000
_cell.length_b   1.000
_cell.length_c   1.000
_cell.angle_alpha   90.00
_cell.angle_beta   90.00
_cell.angle_gamma   90.00
#
_symmetry.space_group_name_H-M   'P 1'
#
loop_
_entity.id
_entity.type
_entity.pdbx_description
1 polymer ?
#
loop_
_entity_poly.entity_id
_entity_poly.type
_entity_poly.pdbx_seq_one_letter_code
_entity_poly.pdbx_strand_id
1 'polypeptide(L)'
;MSGDAGPDSPSPVDARRMQLARSKARREIGAAEKRYADRAREIFRQEIGATVRSVSQFLIALLASDGLELDDVIETIEPGYGWPRRPRLSSRCNMSSWGKHVLRHIVAGLRPAWPDTQLMHGTSVDLSNYDSAKVRINGHSIEVRVRLKTVTFDTSFGLLRIELGRPIPETMAIGFVGRLVEEVVDYASLRGSGWRVTAVEQANSASVLIVETGSTAYRLPWAR
;
A
#
# COMPACT_ATOMS: atom_id res chain seq x y z
N MET A 1 -59.83 10.09 -21.37
CA MET A 1 -58.69 10.97 -21.72
C MET A 1 -57.57 10.07 -22.23
N SER A 2 -57.60 9.79 -23.53
CA SER A 2 -56.61 8.93 -24.20
C SER A 2 -55.48 9.85 -24.67
N GLY A 3 -54.33 9.78 -24.00
CA GLY A 3 -53.14 10.54 -24.38
C GLY A 3 -52.63 10.02 -25.72
N ASP A 4 -52.67 10.89 -26.71
CA ASP A 4 -52.15 10.66 -28.06
C ASP A 4 -50.62 10.46 -27.95
N ALA A 5 -50.15 9.24 -28.19
CA ALA A 5 -48.72 8.94 -28.23
C ALA A 5 -48.15 9.62 -29.48
N GLY A 6 -47.31 10.65 -29.28
CA GLY A 6 -46.76 11.43 -30.39
C GLY A 6 -46.04 10.54 -31.44
N PRO A 7 -46.00 10.98 -32.71
CA PRO A 7 -45.56 10.19 -33.88
C PRO A 7 -44.12 9.66 -33.82
N ASP A 8 -43.33 10.04 -32.81
CA ASP A 8 -41.96 9.60 -32.57
C ASP A 8 -41.83 8.50 -31.50
N SER A 9 -42.93 7.97 -30.99
CA SER A 9 -42.88 6.90 -29.98
C SER A 9 -42.53 5.56 -30.62
N PRO A 10 -41.46 4.86 -30.18
CA PRO A 10 -41.04 3.60 -30.80
C PRO A 10 -42.14 2.55 -30.68
N SER A 11 -42.39 1.82 -31.78
CA SER A 11 -43.36 0.73 -31.77
C SER A 11 -42.95 -0.35 -30.73
N PRO A 12 -43.88 -1.20 -30.26
CA PRO A 12 -43.53 -2.31 -29.35
C PRO A 12 -42.43 -3.23 -29.91
N VAL A 13 -42.36 -3.38 -31.24
CA VAL A 13 -41.31 -4.14 -31.94
C VAL A 13 -39.97 -3.40 -31.87
N ASP A 14 -39.97 -2.09 -32.07
CA ASP A 14 -38.77 -1.25 -31.96
C ASP A 14 -38.26 -1.19 -30.52
N ALA A 15 -39.16 -1.06 -29.54
CA ALA A 15 -38.83 -1.10 -28.12
C ALA A 15 -38.13 -2.43 -27.74
N ARG A 16 -38.66 -3.57 -28.23
CA ARG A 16 -38.04 -4.88 -28.03
C ARG A 16 -36.68 -5.00 -28.72
N ARG A 17 -36.55 -4.49 -29.95
CA ARG A 17 -35.27 -4.47 -30.69
C ARG A 17 -34.22 -3.61 -29.98
N MET A 18 -34.60 -2.43 -29.49
CA MET A 18 -33.74 -1.54 -28.71
C MET A 18 -33.32 -2.19 -27.39
N GLN A 19 -34.22 -2.88 -26.70
CA GLN A 19 -33.90 -3.59 -25.45
C GLN A 19 -32.89 -4.71 -25.69
N LEU A 20 -33.08 -5.52 -26.74
CA LEU A 20 -32.13 -6.58 -27.13
C LEU A 20 -30.78 -6.02 -27.57
N ALA A 21 -30.77 -4.92 -28.33
CA ALA A 21 -29.53 -4.25 -28.72
C ALA A 21 -28.77 -3.71 -27.49
N ARG A 22 -29.48 -3.10 -26.53
CA ARG A 22 -28.89 -2.60 -25.27
C ARG A 22 -28.36 -3.74 -24.40
N SER A 23 -29.09 -4.85 -24.27
CA SER A 23 -28.62 -5.99 -23.46
C SER A 23 -27.39 -6.65 -24.08
N LYS A 24 -27.38 -6.81 -25.41
CA LYS A 24 -26.21 -7.29 -26.16
C LYS A 24 -25.01 -6.34 -25.99
N ALA A 25 -25.20 -5.04 -26.18
CA ALA A 25 -24.15 -4.04 -26.01
C ALA A 25 -23.56 -4.05 -24.58
N ARG A 26 -24.40 -4.09 -23.54
CA ARG A 26 -23.94 -4.18 -22.14
C ARG A 26 -23.11 -5.43 -21.89
N ARG A 27 -23.54 -6.58 -22.44
CA ARG A 27 -22.79 -7.84 -22.30
C ARG A 27 -21.45 -7.79 -23.02
N GLU A 28 -21.41 -7.24 -24.23
CA GLU A 28 -20.17 -7.11 -25.02
C GLU A 28 -19.19 -6.13 -24.37
N ILE A 29 -19.68 -5.00 -23.85
CA ILE A 29 -18.88 -4.03 -23.09
C ILE A 29 -18.33 -4.70 -21.83
N GLY A 30 -19.17 -5.36 -21.02
CA GLY A 30 -18.70 -6.05 -19.81
C GLY A 30 -17.67 -7.14 -20.10
N ALA A 31 -17.82 -7.89 -21.20
CA ALA A 31 -16.83 -8.87 -21.63
C ALA A 31 -15.52 -8.23 -22.15
N ALA A 32 -15.58 -7.04 -22.75
CA ALA A 32 -14.39 -6.29 -23.15
C ALA A 32 -13.67 -5.70 -21.94
N GLU A 33 -14.40 -5.11 -21.00
CA GLU A 33 -13.88 -4.57 -19.73
C GLU A 33 -13.19 -5.66 -18.91
N LYS A 34 -13.81 -6.84 -18.77
CA LYS A 34 -13.20 -7.98 -18.07
C LYS A 34 -11.89 -8.41 -18.73
N ARG A 35 -11.87 -8.59 -20.06
CA ARG A 35 -10.64 -8.95 -20.79
C ARG A 35 -9.54 -7.90 -20.62
N TYR A 36 -9.90 -6.62 -20.63
CA TYR A 36 -8.97 -5.54 -20.38
C TYR A 36 -8.41 -5.58 -18.95
N ALA A 37 -9.27 -5.77 -17.95
CA ALA A 37 -8.87 -5.87 -16.55
C ALA A 37 -7.95 -7.09 -16.29
N ASP A 38 -8.28 -8.25 -16.84
CA ASP A 38 -7.47 -9.47 -16.73
C ASP A 38 -6.08 -9.25 -17.34
N ARG A 39 -6.02 -8.66 -18.55
CA ARG A 39 -4.75 -8.34 -19.21
C ARG A 39 -3.95 -7.28 -18.46
N ALA A 40 -4.62 -6.26 -17.93
CA ALA A 40 -3.98 -5.22 -17.13
C ALA A 40 -3.37 -5.82 -15.85
N ARG A 41 -4.11 -6.71 -15.15
CA ARG A 41 -3.62 -7.41 -13.96
C ARG A 41 -2.42 -8.31 -14.27
N GLU A 42 -2.43 -9.00 -15.40
CA GLU A 42 -1.30 -9.82 -15.86
C GLU A 42 -0.04 -8.98 -16.08
N ILE A 43 -0.15 -7.87 -16.83
CA ILE A 43 0.98 -6.96 -17.09
C ILE A 43 1.48 -6.33 -15.79
N PHE A 44 0.56 -5.93 -14.92
CA PHE A 44 0.90 -5.40 -13.60
C PHE A 44 1.69 -6.42 -12.78
N ARG A 45 1.23 -7.68 -12.71
CA ARG A 45 1.93 -8.78 -12.04
C ARG A 45 3.33 -9.04 -12.59
N GLN A 46 3.50 -8.94 -13.91
CA GLN A 46 4.81 -9.03 -14.55
C GLN A 46 5.73 -7.88 -14.15
N GLU A 47 5.24 -6.64 -14.16
CA GLU A 47 6.02 -5.45 -13.76
C GLU A 47 6.46 -5.53 -12.30
N ILE A 48 5.54 -5.83 -11.38
CA ILE A 48 5.86 -5.94 -9.95
C ILE A 48 6.74 -7.16 -9.68
N GLY A 49 6.51 -8.28 -10.37
CA GLY A 49 7.40 -9.46 -10.38
C GLY A 49 8.83 -9.10 -10.75
N ALA A 50 8.99 -8.25 -11.75
CA ALA A 50 10.28 -7.79 -12.22
C ALA A 50 10.91 -6.70 -11.35
N THR A 51 10.21 -6.07 -10.41
CA THR A 51 10.73 -4.92 -9.64
C THR A 51 10.84 -5.18 -8.14
N VAL A 52 9.89 -5.88 -7.53
CA VAL A 52 9.89 -6.17 -6.09
C VAL A 52 10.98 -7.18 -5.75
N ARG A 53 11.75 -6.89 -4.71
CA ARG A 53 12.88 -7.70 -4.22
C ARG A 53 12.85 -7.93 -2.71
N SER A 54 12.12 -7.10 -1.98
CA SER A 54 12.09 -7.16 -0.53
C SER A 54 10.72 -6.85 0.07
N VAL A 55 10.57 -7.16 1.34
CA VAL A 55 9.43 -6.82 2.18
C VAL A 55 9.91 -6.32 3.52
N SER A 56 9.16 -5.38 4.11
CA SER A 56 9.38 -4.90 5.48
C SER A 56 9.23 -6.02 6.51
N GLN A 57 10.18 -6.12 7.45
CA GLN A 57 10.05 -7.07 8.56
C GLN A 57 8.88 -6.73 9.49
N PHE A 58 8.58 -5.44 9.68
CA PHE A 58 7.42 -5.02 10.47
C PHE A 58 6.11 -5.46 9.82
N LEU A 59 6.00 -5.43 8.49
CA LEU A 59 4.81 -5.96 7.81
C LEU A 59 4.63 -7.46 8.08
N ILE A 60 5.70 -8.24 8.00
CA ILE A 60 5.64 -9.69 8.31
C ILE A 60 5.16 -9.90 9.75
N ALA A 61 5.78 -9.21 10.72
CA ALA A 61 5.42 -9.33 12.12
C ALA A 61 3.97 -8.87 12.40
N LEU A 62 3.51 -7.81 11.72
CA LEU A 62 2.14 -7.31 11.81
C LEU A 62 1.13 -8.34 11.33
N LEU A 63 1.32 -8.91 10.14
CA LEU A 63 0.40 -9.92 9.59
C LEU A 63 0.41 -11.20 10.45
N ALA A 64 1.59 -11.66 10.86
CA ALA A 64 1.72 -12.84 11.72
C ALA A 64 1.00 -12.65 13.07
N SER A 65 1.01 -11.44 13.64
CA SER A 65 0.28 -11.13 14.88
C SER A 65 -1.24 -11.24 14.75
N ASP A 66 -1.76 -11.23 13.52
CA ASP A 66 -3.17 -11.36 13.18
C ASP A 66 -3.52 -12.72 12.55
N GLY A 67 -2.53 -13.63 12.45
CA GLY A 67 -2.71 -14.94 11.81
C GLY A 67 -2.86 -14.88 10.28
N LEU A 68 -2.41 -13.80 9.65
CA LEU A 68 -2.48 -13.61 8.20
C LEU A 68 -1.16 -14.00 7.53
N GLU A 69 -1.26 -14.63 6.36
CA GLU A 69 -0.10 -14.93 5.53
C GLU A 69 0.21 -13.78 4.57
N LEU A 70 1.51 -13.50 4.38
CA LEU A 70 1.95 -12.45 3.47
C LEU A 70 1.50 -12.74 2.03
N ASP A 71 1.65 -13.99 1.56
CA ASP A 71 1.33 -14.38 0.19
C ASP A 71 -0.13 -14.04 -0.17
N ASP A 72 -1.08 -14.39 0.70
CA ASP A 72 -2.51 -14.11 0.53
C ASP A 72 -2.80 -12.63 0.37
N VAL A 73 -2.21 -11.79 1.24
CA VAL A 73 -2.35 -10.33 1.16
C VAL A 73 -1.79 -9.80 -0.15
N ILE A 74 -0.62 -10.29 -0.56
CA ILE A 74 0.07 -9.84 -1.78
C ILE A 74 -0.74 -10.19 -3.04
N GLU A 75 -1.48 -11.29 -3.05
CA GLU A 75 -2.36 -11.64 -4.17
C GLU A 75 -3.50 -10.66 -4.42
N THR A 76 -3.91 -9.93 -3.38
CA THR A 76 -4.96 -8.89 -3.43
C THR A 76 -4.45 -7.52 -3.85
N ILE A 77 -3.13 -7.33 -4.03
CA ILE A 77 -2.59 -6.04 -4.47
C ILE A 77 -3.11 -5.70 -5.87
N GLU A 78 -3.66 -4.50 -5.99
CA GLU A 78 -4.18 -3.95 -7.24
C GLU A 78 -3.33 -2.78 -7.75
N PRO A 79 -3.35 -2.52 -9.06
CA PRO A 79 -2.71 -1.35 -9.60
C PRO A 79 -3.39 -0.08 -9.07
N GLY A 80 -2.60 0.92 -8.66
CA GLY A 80 -3.11 2.22 -8.25
C GLY A 80 -3.83 2.95 -9.40
N TYR A 81 -4.68 3.92 -9.04
CA TYR A 81 -5.48 4.67 -10.01
C TYR A 81 -4.64 5.31 -11.11
N GLY A 82 -5.02 5.04 -12.36
CA GLY A 82 -4.39 5.61 -13.55
C GLY A 82 -3.14 4.87 -14.04
N TRP A 83 -2.79 3.72 -13.47
CA TRP A 83 -1.66 2.91 -13.96
C TRP A 83 -1.95 2.37 -15.36
N PRO A 84 -0.95 2.28 -16.27
CA PRO A 84 0.46 2.61 -16.09
C PRO A 84 0.82 4.09 -16.31
N ARG A 85 -0.17 4.94 -16.58
CA ARG A 85 0.05 6.37 -16.88
C ARG A 85 0.38 7.18 -15.63
N ARG A 86 -0.11 6.74 -14.46
CA ARG A 86 0.07 7.35 -13.13
C ARG A 86 -0.03 6.27 -12.05
N PRO A 87 0.72 6.37 -10.95
CA PRO A 87 1.96 7.10 -10.80
C PRO A 87 3.06 6.39 -11.57
N ARG A 88 3.99 7.14 -12.17
CA ARG A 88 5.19 6.52 -12.73
C ARG A 88 5.98 5.94 -11.56
N LEU A 89 6.08 4.62 -11.43
CA LEU A 89 7.17 4.00 -10.65
C LEU A 89 8.45 4.72 -11.10
N SER A 90 9.17 5.35 -10.17
CA SER A 90 10.17 6.37 -10.52
C SER A 90 11.15 5.79 -11.55
N SER A 91 11.07 6.22 -12.79
CA SER A 91 11.79 5.64 -13.94
C SER A 91 13.29 5.95 -13.96
N ARG A 92 13.87 6.35 -12.81
CA ARG A 92 15.29 6.66 -12.66
C ARG A 92 15.97 5.66 -11.73
N CYS A 93 16.08 4.44 -12.21
CA CYS A 93 17.14 3.54 -11.78
C CYS A 93 18.36 3.79 -12.67
N ASN A 94 19.13 4.85 -12.39
CA ASN A 94 20.49 4.94 -12.92
C ASN A 94 21.29 3.83 -12.21
N MET A 95 21.63 2.77 -12.95
CA MET A 95 22.35 1.60 -12.46
C MET A 95 23.80 1.88 -12.02
N SER A 96 24.28 3.14 -12.08
CA SER A 96 25.71 3.45 -11.97
C SER A 96 26.26 3.69 -10.55
N SER A 97 25.52 3.45 -9.47
CA SER A 97 26.12 3.50 -8.14
C SER A 97 25.33 2.76 -7.06
N TRP A 98 25.64 1.48 -6.86
CA TRP A 98 25.11 0.67 -5.75
C TRP A 98 25.38 1.31 -4.37
N GLY A 99 26.52 2.00 -4.19
CA GLY A 99 26.82 2.73 -2.94
C GLY A 99 25.93 3.95 -2.67
N LYS A 100 25.37 4.61 -3.70
CA LYS A 100 24.42 5.73 -3.50
C LYS A 100 22.97 5.26 -3.35
N HIS A 101 22.66 4.02 -3.73
CA HIS A 101 21.31 3.46 -3.56
C HIS A 101 20.98 3.28 -2.08
N VAL A 102 21.90 2.72 -1.28
CA VAL A 102 21.70 2.55 0.18
C VAL A 102 21.43 3.89 0.86
N LEU A 103 22.29 4.89 0.64
CA LEU A 103 22.09 6.25 1.17
C LEU A 103 20.79 6.89 0.65
N ARG A 104 20.42 6.66 -0.61
CA ARG A 104 19.16 7.15 -1.18
C ARG A 104 17.95 6.51 -0.52
N HIS A 105 17.99 5.22 -0.17
CA HIS A 105 16.90 4.52 0.51
C HIS A 105 16.78 4.95 1.96
N ILE A 106 17.91 5.13 2.66
CA ILE A 106 17.94 5.72 4.01
C ILE A 106 17.32 7.13 3.95
N VAL A 107 17.81 7.99 3.06
CA VAL A 107 17.27 9.36 2.89
C VAL A 107 15.80 9.34 2.47
N ALA A 108 15.35 8.38 1.65
CA ALA A 108 13.95 8.24 1.25
C ALA A 108 13.07 7.77 2.41
N GLY A 109 13.55 6.85 3.25
CA GLY A 109 12.84 6.38 4.43
C GLY A 109 12.84 7.42 5.57
N LEU A 110 13.78 8.36 5.58
CA LEU A 110 13.79 9.51 6.51
C LEU A 110 12.85 10.65 6.08
N ARG A 111 12.28 10.62 4.87
CA ARG A 111 11.34 11.68 4.45
C ARG A 111 10.05 11.59 5.26
N PRO A 112 9.45 12.74 5.66
CA PRO A 112 8.14 12.75 6.29
C PRO A 112 7.13 12.00 5.42
N ALA A 113 6.24 11.22 6.03
CA ALA A 113 5.17 10.54 5.32
C ALA A 113 4.33 11.60 4.59
N TRP A 114 4.45 11.67 3.26
CA TRP A 114 3.59 12.56 2.47
C TRP A 114 2.12 12.21 2.74
N PRO A 115 1.21 13.20 2.74
CA PRO A 115 -0.20 12.93 2.90
C PRO A 115 -0.61 11.88 1.87
N ASP A 116 -1.44 10.96 2.36
CA ASP A 116 -2.03 9.76 1.76
C ASP A 116 -2.32 9.95 0.26
N THR A 117 -1.26 9.95 -0.54
CA THR A 117 -1.37 10.18 -1.97
C THR A 117 -1.84 8.85 -2.50
N GLN A 118 -3.05 8.86 -3.06
CA GLN A 118 -3.83 7.79 -3.68
C GLN A 118 -3.11 7.15 -4.89
N LEU A 119 -1.79 7.03 -4.81
CA LEU A 119 -0.84 6.90 -5.90
C LEU A 119 0.17 5.79 -5.56
N MET A 120 -0.21 4.75 -4.84
CA MET A 120 0.66 3.60 -4.64
C MET A 120 -0.11 2.33 -4.98
N HIS A 121 0.54 1.42 -5.72
CA HIS A 121 0.06 0.06 -5.92
C HIS A 121 -0.07 -0.61 -4.56
N GLY A 122 -1.23 -1.17 -4.25
CA GLY A 122 -1.48 -1.65 -2.90
C GLY A 122 -2.85 -2.26 -2.69
N THR A 123 -3.09 -2.60 -1.43
CA THR A 123 -4.35 -3.15 -0.93
C THR A 123 -4.55 -2.68 0.51
N SER A 124 -5.79 -2.70 0.99
CA SER A 124 -6.11 -2.49 2.40
C SER A 124 -6.51 -3.83 3.01
N VAL A 125 -5.92 -4.15 4.15
CA VAL A 125 -6.17 -5.40 4.89
C VAL A 125 -6.84 -5.03 6.20
N ASP A 126 -7.99 -5.63 6.46
CA ASP A 126 -8.65 -5.53 7.76
C ASP A 126 -7.92 -6.43 8.75
N LEU A 127 -7.60 -5.89 9.93
CA LEU A 127 -6.90 -6.65 10.96
C LEU A 127 -7.81 -6.84 12.16
N SER A 128 -7.75 -7.98 12.83
CA SER A 128 -8.69 -8.33 13.92
C SER A 128 -8.71 -7.31 15.07
N ASN A 129 -7.55 -6.70 15.35
CA ASN A 129 -7.38 -5.73 16.43
C ASN A 129 -7.36 -4.26 15.96
N TYR A 130 -7.47 -3.99 14.65
CA TYR A 130 -7.13 -2.68 14.08
C TYR A 130 -8.02 -2.29 12.88
N ASP A 131 -8.22 -0.99 12.63
CA ASP A 131 -9.16 -0.52 11.59
C ASP A 131 -8.82 -1.04 10.19
N SER A 132 -7.57 -0.82 9.72
CA SER A 132 -7.04 -1.40 8.49
C SER A 132 -5.55 -1.07 8.34
N ALA A 133 -4.80 -1.97 7.69
CA ALA A 133 -3.44 -1.72 7.24
C ALA A 133 -3.39 -1.56 5.73
N LYS A 134 -2.76 -0.48 5.26
CA LYS A 134 -2.51 -0.25 3.84
C LYS A 134 -1.17 -0.86 3.47
N VAL A 135 -1.20 -1.96 2.73
CA VAL A 135 -0.01 -2.61 2.16
C VAL A 135 0.24 -2.02 0.78
N ARG A 136 1.48 -1.61 0.51
CA ARG A 136 1.85 -0.90 -0.71
C ARG A 136 3.19 -1.32 -1.27
N ILE A 137 3.36 -1.19 -2.57
CA ILE A 137 4.65 -1.34 -3.24
C ILE A 137 5.32 0.02 -3.31
N ASN A 138 6.50 0.15 -2.70
CA ASN A 138 7.33 1.34 -2.74
C ASN A 138 8.69 1.01 -3.39
N GLY A 139 8.83 1.37 -4.67
CA GLY A 139 10.01 1.00 -5.46
C GLY A 139 10.14 -0.52 -5.58
N HIS A 140 11.19 -1.08 -5.00
CA HIS A 140 11.46 -2.53 -5.00
C HIS A 140 11.04 -3.25 -3.70
N SER A 141 10.37 -2.56 -2.78
CA SER A 141 10.01 -3.11 -1.47
C SER A 141 8.50 -3.08 -1.25
N ILE A 142 7.98 -4.09 -0.56
CA ILE A 142 6.62 -4.10 -0.03
C ILE A 142 6.64 -3.50 1.37
N GLU A 143 5.82 -2.49 1.56
CA GLU A 143 5.77 -1.65 2.75
C GLU A 143 4.34 -1.56 3.29
N VAL A 144 4.21 -1.08 4.53
CA VAL A 144 2.91 -0.95 5.19
C VAL A 144 2.78 0.41 5.86
N ARG A 145 1.56 0.94 5.80
CA ARG A 145 1.11 2.03 6.66
C ARG A 145 -0.12 1.60 7.42
N VAL A 146 -0.08 1.67 8.75
CA VAL A 146 -1.20 1.27 9.60
C VAL A 146 -1.36 2.28 10.73
N ARG A 147 -2.61 2.66 11.02
CA ARG A 147 -2.94 3.54 12.14
C ARG A 147 -3.56 2.72 13.26
N LEU A 148 -2.89 2.68 14.40
CA LEU A 148 -3.30 1.97 15.60
C LEU A 148 -3.67 2.99 16.67
N LYS A 149 -4.96 3.28 16.83
CA LYS A 149 -5.47 4.32 17.74
C LYS A 149 -4.80 5.68 17.46
N THR A 150 -3.93 6.12 18.35
CA THR A 150 -3.19 7.40 18.29
C THR A 150 -1.78 7.24 17.72
N VAL A 151 -1.37 6.03 17.35
CA VAL A 151 -0.03 5.74 16.85
C VAL A 151 -0.11 5.35 15.38
N THR A 152 0.72 5.94 14.52
CA THR A 152 0.82 5.53 13.12
C THR A 152 2.16 4.88 12.86
N PHE A 153 2.13 3.70 12.24
CA PHE A 153 3.30 2.98 11.79
C PHE A 153 3.41 3.13 10.28
N ASP A 154 4.57 3.53 9.79
CA ASP A 154 4.86 3.60 8.36
C ASP A 154 6.24 3.01 8.09
N THR A 155 6.31 2.05 7.16
CA THR A 155 7.57 1.43 6.77
C THR A 155 8.05 1.94 5.41
N SER A 156 9.36 2.07 5.28
CA SER A 156 10.00 2.45 4.03
C SER A 156 11.45 1.97 4.02
N PHE A 157 11.76 1.04 3.12
CA PHE A 157 13.11 0.53 2.86
C PHE A 157 13.84 0.06 4.13
N GLY A 158 13.12 -0.69 4.96
CA GLY A 158 13.63 -1.26 6.21
C GLY A 158 13.71 -0.30 7.40
N LEU A 159 13.26 0.95 7.22
CA LEU A 159 12.96 1.84 8.34
C LEU A 159 11.50 1.72 8.72
N LEU A 160 11.24 1.71 10.03
CA LEU A 160 9.93 1.86 10.62
C LEU A 160 9.86 3.23 11.30
N ARG A 161 8.87 4.04 10.90
CA ARG A 161 8.54 5.31 11.52
C ARG A 161 7.28 5.13 12.36
N ILE A 162 7.37 5.47 13.63
CA ILE A 162 6.27 5.36 14.60
C ILE A 162 5.90 6.78 15.04
N GLU A 163 4.85 7.32 14.46
CA GLU A 163 4.31 8.63 14.80
C GLU A 163 3.44 8.51 16.05
N LEU A 164 3.88 9.12 17.14
CA LEU A 164 3.16 9.26 18.39
C LEU A 164 2.19 10.44 18.24
N GLY A 165 0.89 10.21 18.47
CA GLY A 165 -0.16 11.22 18.29
C GLY A 165 -0.10 12.45 19.22
N ARG A 166 1.00 12.63 19.95
CA ARG A 166 1.32 13.84 20.72
C ARG A 166 2.83 14.04 20.77
N PRO A 167 3.31 15.29 20.88
CA PRO A 167 4.71 15.54 21.15
C PRO A 167 5.10 14.99 22.53
N ILE A 168 6.31 14.44 22.63
CA ILE A 168 6.92 14.02 23.90
C ILE A 168 7.95 15.07 24.36
N PRO A 169 8.18 15.22 25.67
CA PRO A 169 9.25 16.08 26.18
C PRO A 169 10.62 15.68 25.61
N GLU A 170 11.47 16.66 25.31
CA GLU A 170 12.80 16.44 24.74
C GLU A 170 13.67 15.50 25.60
N THR A 171 13.56 15.62 26.92
CA THR A 171 14.24 14.74 27.88
C THR A 171 13.83 13.28 27.72
N MET A 172 12.55 13.01 27.43
CA MET A 172 12.08 11.65 27.13
C MET A 172 12.56 11.19 25.75
N ALA A 173 12.55 12.08 24.76
CA ALA A 173 13.00 11.78 23.40
C ALA A 173 14.46 11.30 23.37
N ILE A 174 15.35 12.00 24.08
CA ILE A 174 16.74 11.60 24.24
C ILE A 174 16.85 10.23 24.92
N GLY A 175 16.04 10.00 25.96
CA GLY A 175 16.04 8.75 26.71
C GLY A 175 15.50 7.53 25.95
N PHE A 176 14.80 7.73 24.82
CA PHE A 176 14.29 6.63 23.99
C PHE A 176 15.31 6.09 23.01
N VAL A 177 16.26 6.91 22.54
CA VAL A 177 17.29 6.45 21.61
C VAL A 177 18.11 5.31 22.24
N GLY A 178 18.25 4.21 21.50
CA GLY A 178 18.91 2.98 21.93
C GLY A 178 18.02 2.02 22.72
N ARG A 179 16.83 2.41 23.19
CA ARG A 179 15.88 1.49 23.86
C ARG A 179 15.20 0.55 22.88
N LEU A 180 14.72 -0.58 23.40
CA LEU A 180 13.90 -1.48 22.61
C LEU A 180 12.56 -0.82 22.30
N VAL A 181 12.09 -0.97 21.06
CA VAL A 181 10.84 -0.33 20.62
C VAL A 181 9.63 -0.84 21.42
N GLU A 182 9.65 -2.11 21.80
CA GLU A 182 8.59 -2.75 22.62
C GLU A 182 8.53 -2.19 24.06
N GLU A 183 9.62 -1.60 24.58
CA GLU A 183 9.62 -0.93 25.89
C GLU A 183 9.00 0.47 25.81
N VAL A 184 8.95 1.05 24.61
CA VAL A 184 8.44 2.42 24.38
C VAL A 184 7.00 2.38 23.87
N VAL A 185 6.68 1.40 23.02
CA VAL A 185 5.38 1.25 22.39
C VAL A 185 4.92 -0.21 22.49
N ASP A 186 3.86 -0.45 23.25
CA ASP A 186 3.35 -1.81 23.48
C ASP A 186 2.32 -2.20 22.40
N TYR A 187 2.79 -2.91 21.37
CA TYR A 187 1.95 -3.60 20.38
C TYR A 187 2.49 -5.01 20.13
N ALA A 188 1.58 -5.96 19.89
CA ALA A 188 1.92 -7.37 19.67
C ALA A 188 2.94 -7.57 18.54
N SER A 189 2.84 -6.80 17.45
CA SER A 189 3.73 -6.86 16.30
C SER A 189 5.16 -6.37 16.56
N LEU A 190 5.42 -5.74 17.71
CA LEU A 190 6.74 -5.26 18.13
C LEU A 190 7.44 -6.21 19.10
N ARG A 191 6.69 -7.11 19.74
CA ARG A 191 7.18 -7.92 20.85
C ARG A 191 8.20 -8.95 20.38
N GLY A 192 9.33 -9.06 21.09
CA GLY A 192 10.41 -9.98 20.77
C GLY A 192 11.17 -9.66 19.48
N SER A 193 10.90 -8.50 18.85
CA SER A 193 11.58 -8.09 17.62
C SER A 193 13.05 -7.72 17.85
N GLY A 194 13.40 -7.30 19.07
CA GLY A 194 14.74 -6.80 19.41
C GLY A 194 15.10 -5.46 18.74
N TRP A 195 14.15 -4.81 18.04
CA TRP A 195 14.44 -3.57 17.34
C TRP A 195 14.62 -2.40 18.31
N ARG A 196 15.55 -1.51 17.99
CA ARG A 196 15.89 -0.35 18.82
C ARG A 196 15.53 0.95 18.13
N VAL A 197 15.13 1.94 18.92
CA VAL A 197 14.92 3.30 18.44
C VAL A 197 16.28 3.90 18.09
N THR A 198 16.48 4.27 16.83
CA THR A 198 17.75 4.84 16.33
C THR A 198 17.74 6.36 16.34
N ALA A 199 16.56 6.97 16.19
CA ALA A 199 16.38 8.42 16.27
C ALA A 199 14.95 8.78 16.70
N VAL A 200 14.79 10.02 17.17
CA VAL A 200 13.48 10.61 17.43
C VAL A 200 13.42 11.96 16.73
N GLU A 201 12.45 12.13 15.84
CA GLU A 201 12.12 13.41 15.23
C GLU A 201 11.00 14.09 16.03
N GLN A 202 11.14 15.38 16.27
CA GLN A 202 10.13 16.20 16.94
C GLN A 202 9.45 17.10 15.91
N ALA A 203 8.12 17.04 15.86
CA ALA A 203 7.29 17.99 15.14
C ALA A 203 6.32 18.66 16.13
N ASN A 204 5.80 19.84 15.75
CA ASN A 204 4.89 20.60 16.61
C ASN A 204 3.63 19.82 17.02
N SER A 205 3.20 18.84 16.21
CA SER A 205 1.97 18.07 16.43
C SER A 205 2.20 16.63 16.89
N ALA A 206 3.41 16.09 16.76
CA ALA A 206 3.70 14.68 16.98
C ALA A 206 5.21 14.43 17.15
N SER A 207 5.57 13.36 17.83
CA SER A 207 6.94 12.85 17.84
C SER A 207 7.02 11.58 17.01
N VAL A 208 8.06 11.42 16.21
CA VAL A 208 8.26 10.24 15.37
C VAL A 208 9.47 9.47 15.87
N LEU A 209 9.25 8.23 16.32
CA LEU A 209 10.34 7.31 16.60
C LEU A 209 10.79 6.67 15.29
N ILE A 210 12.08 6.58 15.07
CA ILE A 210 12.68 5.92 13.91
C ILE A 210 13.37 4.66 14.40
N VAL A 211 13.07 3.55 13.75
CA VAL A 211 13.52 2.22 14.11
C VAL A 211 14.08 1.55 12.86
N GLU A 212 15.30 1.03 12.94
CA GLU A 212 15.88 0.21 11.88
C GLU A 212 15.39 -1.24 12.06
N THR A 213 14.45 -1.64 11.20
CA THR A 213 13.85 -2.98 11.21
C THR A 213 14.46 -3.91 10.16
N GLY A 214 15.14 -3.33 9.16
CA GLY A 214 15.66 -4.06 8.02
C GLY A 214 14.55 -4.53 7.07
N SER A 215 14.96 -5.23 6.03
CA SER A 215 14.05 -5.81 5.03
C SER A 215 14.49 -7.22 4.70
N THR A 216 13.52 -8.07 4.37
CA THR A 216 13.77 -9.46 4.01
C THR A 216 13.63 -9.63 2.51
N ALA A 217 14.55 -10.36 1.88
CA ALA A 217 14.43 -10.71 0.47
C ALA A 217 13.12 -11.49 0.25
N TYR A 218 12.36 -11.07 -0.76
CA TYR A 218 11.04 -11.63 -1.01
C TYR A 218 10.78 -11.77 -2.50
N ARG A 219 10.21 -12.92 -2.87
CA ARG A 219 9.83 -13.25 -4.24
C ARG A 219 8.33 -13.46 -4.29
N LEU A 220 7.68 -12.62 -5.10
CA LEU A 220 6.22 -12.61 -5.28
C LEU A 220 5.71 -13.99 -5.69
N PRO A 221 4.54 -14.45 -5.18
CA PRO A 221 4.03 -15.81 -5.40
C PRO A 221 3.95 -16.21 -6.88
N TRP A 222 3.46 -15.31 -7.73
CA TRP A 222 3.33 -15.53 -9.19
C TRP A 222 4.64 -15.36 -9.98
N ALA A 223 5.74 -15.00 -9.32
CA ALA A 223 7.05 -14.80 -9.94
C ALA A 223 8.10 -15.79 -9.44
N ARG A 224 7.72 -16.79 -8.62
CA ARG A 224 8.59 -17.87 -8.10
C ARG A 224 9.10 -18.79 -9.19
#